data_AF-A0A9X2FX40-F1
#
_entry.id   AF-A0A9X2FX40-F1
#
_cell.length_a   1.000
_cell.length_b   1.000
_cell.length_c   1.000
_cell.angle_alpha   90.00
_cell.angle_beta   90.00
_cell.angle_gamma   90.00
#
_symmetry.space_group_name_H-M   'P 1'
#
loop_
_entity.id
_entity.type
_entity.pdbx_description
1 polymer ?
#
loop_
_entity_poly.entity_id
_entity_poly.type
_entity_poly.pdbx_seq_one_letter_code
_entity_poly.pdbx_strand_id
1 'polypeptide(L)'
;MPRPRPERSLTLPDDAPPRPAPDPDLAATLSAALPVALADGLPGGLPGVDWPDFGDHDDCARRAVAAVAAMLGRPVPERPKDPRTSAEWLARRWDVDESALVNVSRDMSRTLQRLHGYALQRWIDRHADDVAVFGPGGAPQRAALDLGNGTSVSVPAVATVLFPAGSAYDSAVAVEVAYRYGTPTVTAFTPPGGLALAERVLADLTRTLETDHPYRGGVLSARSSTGSVELTPVTHTPQARGDVVLPADLWREVDLFCSSVTTRRDALRALGHTTSRGLLLAGRPGVGKTKLARVIATELAGPLTVVLVTAEVLRTWMTELYDEIRGLGPCLVVLEEIDSVAAKGSRGDTSFAEFLDALDGTRSSDDVLTLATTNDPDALDPAVKRPGRFDTIVEVPPPDQDGRTEILRLFLPPGTPVDVALVASFLDGATGADLREVARRSILEHGPDDLTTERVADVATSGRWKPAPVAGNYL
;
A
#
# COMPACT_ATOMS: atom_id res chain seq x y z
N MET A 1 -33.09 18.95 -27.02
CA MET A 1 -33.63 17.57 -27.04
C MET A 1 -33.14 16.84 -28.29
N PRO A 2 -32.25 15.84 -28.16
CA PRO A 2 -31.84 14.99 -29.28
C PRO A 2 -32.66 13.69 -29.30
N ARG A 3 -33.05 13.25 -30.50
CA ARG A 3 -33.84 12.04 -30.78
C ARG A 3 -33.02 10.74 -30.52
N PRO A 4 -33.63 9.64 -30.05
CA PRO A 4 -32.93 8.36 -29.89
C PRO A 4 -32.75 7.64 -31.24
N ARG A 5 -31.61 6.94 -31.38
CA ARG A 5 -31.27 6.03 -32.50
C ARG A 5 -31.90 4.63 -32.26
N PRO A 6 -32.20 3.85 -33.31
CA PRO A 6 -32.98 2.61 -33.20
C PRO A 6 -32.15 1.41 -32.70
N GLU A 7 -32.78 0.58 -31.88
CA GLU A 7 -32.26 -0.71 -31.41
C GLU A 7 -32.21 -1.73 -32.55
N ARG A 8 -31.07 -2.42 -32.69
CA ARG A 8 -30.92 -3.60 -33.56
C ARG A 8 -31.32 -4.84 -32.76
N SER A 9 -32.38 -5.52 -33.16
CA SER A 9 -32.72 -6.86 -32.65
C SER A 9 -31.73 -7.89 -33.20
N LEU A 10 -31.06 -8.63 -32.32
CA LEU A 10 -30.36 -9.86 -32.67
C LEU A 10 -31.37 -11.02 -32.62
N THR A 11 -31.76 -11.51 -33.78
CA THR A 11 -32.49 -12.77 -33.95
C THR A 11 -31.54 -13.94 -33.73
N LEU A 12 -31.94 -14.91 -32.90
CA LEU A 12 -31.25 -16.19 -32.73
C LEU A 12 -31.56 -17.13 -33.92
N PRO A 13 -30.65 -18.04 -34.32
CA PRO A 13 -30.90 -19.01 -35.40
C PRO A 13 -31.88 -20.12 -34.98
N ASP A 14 -32.72 -20.54 -35.92
CA ASP A 14 -33.90 -21.42 -35.78
C ASP A 14 -33.62 -22.94 -35.61
N ASP A 15 -32.41 -23.38 -35.28
CA ASP A 15 -32.08 -24.82 -35.24
C ASP A 15 -31.55 -25.30 -33.87
N ALA A 16 -32.43 -25.31 -32.86
CA ALA A 16 -32.23 -26.11 -31.64
C ALA A 16 -33.15 -27.35 -31.70
N PRO A 17 -32.65 -28.57 -31.40
CA PRO A 17 -33.49 -29.77 -31.40
C PRO A 17 -34.58 -29.65 -30.32
N PRO A 18 -35.80 -30.16 -30.56
CA PRO A 18 -36.87 -30.09 -29.57
C PRO A 18 -36.46 -30.84 -28.29
N ARG A 19 -36.78 -30.25 -27.13
CA ARG A 19 -36.62 -30.91 -25.83
C ARG A 19 -37.35 -32.27 -25.87
N PRO A 20 -36.75 -33.35 -25.34
CA PRO A 20 -37.44 -34.63 -25.26
C PRO A 20 -38.72 -34.48 -24.43
N ALA A 21 -39.82 -35.06 -24.92
CA ALA A 21 -41.06 -35.12 -24.17
C ALA A 21 -40.82 -35.89 -22.85
N PRO A 22 -41.48 -35.50 -21.74
CA PRO A 22 -41.36 -36.22 -20.49
C PRO A 22 -41.79 -37.67 -20.66
N ASP A 23 -40.98 -38.59 -20.14
CA ASP A 23 -41.23 -40.03 -20.18
C ASP A 23 -42.56 -40.36 -19.47
N PRO A 24 -43.59 -40.87 -20.18
CA PRO A 24 -44.88 -41.18 -19.59
C PRO A 24 -44.81 -42.29 -18.52
N ASP A 25 -43.76 -43.11 -18.49
CA ASP A 25 -43.57 -44.15 -17.47
C ASP A 25 -43.03 -43.60 -16.13
N LEU A 26 -42.45 -42.38 -16.10
CA LEU A 26 -41.97 -41.78 -14.86
C LEU A 26 -43.14 -41.36 -13.94
N ALA A 27 -44.24 -40.90 -14.53
CA ALA A 27 -45.47 -40.54 -13.81
C ALA A 27 -46.19 -41.79 -13.26
N ALA A 28 -46.17 -42.90 -13.99
CA ALA A 28 -46.71 -44.19 -13.54
C ALA A 28 -45.86 -44.80 -12.42
N THR A 29 -44.53 -44.69 -12.51
CA THR A 29 -43.59 -45.18 -11.49
C THR A 29 -43.72 -44.40 -10.16
N LEU A 30 -43.93 -43.08 -10.23
CA LEU A 30 -44.14 -42.24 -9.04
C LEU A 30 -45.53 -42.45 -8.41
N SER A 31 -46.57 -42.71 -9.21
CA SER A 31 -47.91 -43.05 -8.71
C SER A 31 -47.99 -44.42 -8.03
N ALA A 32 -47.11 -45.36 -8.38
CA ALA A 32 -47.06 -46.71 -7.81
C ALA A 32 -46.22 -46.81 -6.51
N ALA A 33 -45.27 -45.89 -6.29
CA ALA A 33 -44.40 -45.89 -5.10
C ALA A 33 -45.00 -45.16 -3.89
N LEU A 34 -45.92 -44.21 -4.11
CA LEU A 34 -46.54 -43.41 -3.05
C LEU A 34 -47.52 -44.16 -2.11
N PRO A 35 -48.18 -45.29 -2.47
CA PRO A 35 -49.06 -45.99 -1.53
C PRO A 35 -48.36 -47.01 -0.63
N VAL A 36 -47.07 -47.34 -0.82
CA VAL A 36 -46.41 -48.40 -0.03
C VAL A 36 -45.80 -47.88 1.28
N ALA A 37 -45.49 -46.60 1.40
CA ALA A 37 -44.95 -46.03 2.64
C ALA A 37 -46.02 -45.48 3.61
N LEU A 38 -47.30 -45.48 3.22
CA LEU A 38 -48.41 -44.92 4.02
C LEU A 38 -49.34 -45.99 4.62
N ALA A 39 -49.09 -47.29 4.39
CA ALA A 39 -49.95 -48.38 4.88
C ALA A 39 -49.44 -49.04 6.18
N ASP A 40 -48.12 -49.04 6.43
CA ASP A 40 -47.56 -49.56 7.68
C ASP A 40 -47.24 -48.41 8.63
N GLY A 41 -48.19 -48.11 9.51
CA GLY A 41 -48.12 -47.00 10.45
C GLY A 41 -46.80 -46.98 11.23
N LEU A 42 -46.11 -45.83 11.18
CA LEU A 42 -44.98 -45.55 12.07
C LEU A 42 -45.47 -45.61 13.53
N PRO A 43 -44.94 -46.53 14.36
CA PRO A 43 -45.29 -46.57 15.77
C PRO A 43 -44.54 -45.46 16.51
N GLY A 44 -45.30 -44.56 17.14
CA GLY A 44 -44.76 -43.55 18.06
C GLY A 44 -44.51 -42.21 17.38
N GLY A 45 -45.20 -41.17 17.85
CA GLY A 45 -44.97 -39.79 17.42
C GLY A 45 -43.55 -39.32 17.73
N LEU A 46 -43.05 -38.38 16.92
CA LEU A 46 -41.80 -37.69 17.19
C LEU A 46 -42.05 -36.17 17.30
N PRO A 47 -41.72 -35.54 18.45
CA PRO A 47 -41.45 -34.11 18.53
C PRO A 47 -40.01 -33.83 18.06
N GLY A 48 -39.81 -32.77 17.27
CA GLY A 48 -38.52 -32.44 16.66
C GLY A 48 -38.35 -33.05 15.27
N VAL A 49 -38.47 -32.21 14.24
CA VAL A 49 -38.09 -32.56 12.87
C VAL A 49 -37.01 -31.57 12.48
N ASP A 50 -35.75 -32.01 12.54
CA ASP A 50 -34.65 -31.33 11.87
C ASP A 50 -34.77 -31.56 10.36
N TRP A 51 -34.61 -30.49 9.58
CA TRP A 51 -34.50 -30.57 8.14
C TRP A 51 -33.22 -31.31 7.75
N PRO A 52 -33.22 -32.12 6.67
CA PRO A 52 -31.98 -32.47 5.99
C PRO A 52 -31.32 -31.18 5.46
N ASP A 53 -30.03 -30.99 5.69
CA ASP A 53 -29.28 -29.91 5.05
C ASP A 53 -29.14 -30.23 3.55
N PHE A 54 -29.93 -29.54 2.72
CA PHE A 54 -29.95 -29.74 1.27
C PHE A 54 -28.86 -28.95 0.53
N GLY A 55 -27.99 -28.22 1.26
CA GLY A 55 -27.00 -27.34 0.66
C GLY A 55 -27.59 -26.33 -0.33
N ASP A 56 -26.73 -25.70 -1.12
CA ASP A 56 -27.12 -24.65 -2.08
C ASP A 56 -27.78 -25.18 -3.37
N HIS A 57 -27.91 -26.50 -3.56
CA HIS A 57 -28.12 -27.07 -4.90
C HIS A 57 -29.46 -27.72 -5.25
N ASP A 58 -30.48 -27.77 -4.39
CA ASP A 58 -31.76 -28.34 -4.82
C ASP A 58 -33.00 -27.51 -4.49
N ASP A 59 -33.38 -26.66 -5.46
CA ASP A 59 -34.66 -25.92 -5.47
C ASP A 59 -35.85 -26.87 -5.80
N CYS A 60 -35.59 -27.96 -6.52
CA CYS A 60 -36.60 -28.95 -6.90
C CYS A 60 -37.09 -29.79 -5.71
N ALA A 61 -36.19 -30.29 -4.86
CA ALA A 61 -36.55 -31.02 -3.65
C ALA A 61 -37.40 -30.16 -2.70
N ARG A 62 -37.06 -28.87 -2.58
CA ARG A 62 -37.81 -27.91 -1.76
C ARG A 62 -39.20 -27.60 -2.31
N ARG A 63 -39.34 -27.45 -3.63
CA ARG A 63 -40.65 -27.29 -4.28
C ARG A 63 -41.54 -28.52 -4.05
N ALA A 64 -40.96 -29.72 -4.03
CA ALA A 64 -41.69 -30.94 -3.71
C ALA A 64 -42.13 -30.97 -2.23
N VAL A 65 -41.24 -30.64 -1.28
CA VAL A 65 -41.57 -30.59 0.16
C VAL A 65 -42.60 -29.49 0.46
N ALA A 66 -42.49 -28.32 -0.14
CA ALA A 66 -43.46 -27.24 0.00
C ALA A 66 -44.83 -27.60 -0.59
N ALA A 67 -44.87 -28.29 -1.73
CA ALA A 67 -46.11 -28.81 -2.31
C ALA A 67 -46.76 -29.86 -1.40
N VAL A 68 -45.98 -30.77 -0.82
CA VAL A 68 -46.47 -31.78 0.13
C VAL A 68 -46.97 -31.13 1.43
N ALA A 69 -46.25 -30.15 1.98
CA ALA A 69 -46.68 -29.41 3.17
C ALA A 69 -47.99 -28.63 2.94
N ALA A 70 -48.12 -28.01 1.75
CA ALA A 70 -49.36 -27.35 1.34
C ALA A 70 -50.53 -28.33 1.17
N MET A 71 -50.29 -29.51 0.58
CA MET A 71 -51.33 -30.57 0.47
C MET A 71 -51.77 -31.12 1.83
N LEU A 72 -50.86 -31.14 2.82
CA LEU A 72 -51.15 -31.60 4.18
C LEU A 72 -51.72 -30.51 5.11
N GLY A 73 -52.00 -29.30 4.59
CA GLY A 73 -52.53 -28.18 5.37
C GLY A 73 -51.57 -27.68 6.46
N ARG A 74 -50.27 -27.96 6.32
CA ARG A 74 -49.23 -27.55 7.25
C ARG A 74 -48.64 -26.21 6.80
N PRO A 75 -48.29 -25.29 7.72
CA PRO A 75 -47.57 -24.09 7.35
C PRO A 75 -46.25 -24.49 6.68
N VAL A 76 -45.98 -23.95 5.50
CA VAL A 76 -44.68 -24.05 4.86
C VAL A 76 -43.71 -23.25 5.74
N PRO A 77 -42.67 -23.87 6.32
CA PRO A 77 -41.70 -23.15 7.14
C PRO A 77 -41.11 -21.99 6.31
N GLU A 78 -41.18 -20.76 6.83
CA GLU A 78 -40.53 -19.63 6.17
C GLU A 78 -39.01 -19.88 6.13
N ARG A 79 -38.39 -19.66 4.96
CA ARG A 79 -36.93 -19.72 4.81
C ARG A 79 -36.33 -18.77 5.85
N PRO A 80 -35.37 -19.20 6.69
CA PRO A 80 -34.56 -18.27 7.46
C PRO A 80 -33.91 -17.32 6.46
N LYS A 81 -34.19 -16.02 6.55
CA LYS A 81 -33.60 -15.03 5.63
C LYS A 81 -32.10 -15.25 5.60
N ASP A 82 -31.49 -15.26 4.41
CA ASP A 82 -30.04 -15.37 4.31
C ASP A 82 -29.38 -14.31 5.19
N PRO A 83 -28.36 -14.69 5.97
CA PRO A 83 -27.73 -13.77 6.88
C PRO A 83 -27.17 -12.59 6.09
N ARG A 84 -27.41 -11.37 6.58
CA ARG A 84 -26.96 -10.13 5.94
C ARG A 84 -25.68 -9.62 6.58
N THR A 85 -25.44 -9.97 7.84
CA THR A 85 -24.25 -9.57 8.59
C THR A 85 -23.39 -10.79 8.93
N SER A 86 -22.11 -10.53 9.18
CA SER A 86 -21.19 -11.56 9.63
C SER A 86 -21.60 -12.14 10.98
N ALA A 87 -22.14 -11.31 11.88
CA ALA A 87 -22.61 -11.73 13.19
C ALA A 87 -23.80 -12.69 13.07
N GLU A 88 -24.82 -12.37 12.25
CA GLU A 88 -25.95 -13.28 11.96
C GLU A 88 -25.47 -14.60 11.35
N TRP A 89 -24.52 -14.55 10.42
CA TRP A 89 -23.98 -15.74 9.76
C TRP A 89 -23.21 -16.64 10.74
N LEU A 90 -22.37 -16.06 11.59
CA LEU A 90 -21.56 -16.78 12.58
C LEU A 90 -22.40 -17.33 13.74
N ALA A 91 -23.37 -16.55 14.23
CA ALA A 91 -24.30 -16.97 15.28
C ALA A 91 -25.02 -18.27 14.90
N ARG A 92 -25.51 -18.36 13.65
CA ARG A 92 -26.13 -19.58 13.12
C ARG A 92 -25.16 -20.74 12.98
N ARG A 93 -23.91 -20.48 12.57
CA ARG A 93 -22.87 -21.52 12.38
C ARG A 93 -22.37 -22.09 13.70
N TRP A 94 -22.34 -21.28 14.75
CA TRP A 94 -21.89 -21.67 16.09
C TRP A 94 -23.03 -22.07 17.04
N ASP A 95 -24.28 -21.99 16.58
CA ASP A 95 -25.49 -22.26 17.37
C ASP A 95 -25.54 -21.43 18.67
N VAL A 96 -25.32 -20.12 18.53
CA VAL A 96 -25.33 -19.15 19.64
C VAL A 96 -26.18 -17.94 19.29
N ASP A 97 -26.63 -17.21 20.31
CA ASP A 97 -27.28 -15.91 20.11
C ASP A 97 -26.26 -14.89 19.57
N GLU A 98 -26.68 -14.02 18.64
CA GLU A 98 -25.82 -13.00 18.06
C GLU A 98 -25.21 -12.06 19.12
N SER A 99 -25.98 -11.74 20.17
CA SER A 99 -25.50 -10.89 21.27
C SER A 99 -24.46 -11.58 22.17
N ALA A 100 -24.33 -12.90 22.07
CA ALA A 100 -23.35 -13.68 22.81
C ALA A 100 -22.01 -13.81 22.06
N LEU A 101 -21.95 -13.42 20.78
CA LEU A 101 -20.71 -13.40 20.01
C LEU A 101 -19.74 -12.40 20.62
N VAL A 102 -18.47 -12.79 20.67
CA VAL A 102 -17.39 -11.90 21.07
C VAL A 102 -16.64 -11.47 19.83
N ASN A 103 -16.40 -10.17 19.68
CA ASN A 103 -15.62 -9.64 18.58
C ASN A 103 -14.66 -8.53 19.01
N VAL A 104 -13.50 -8.48 18.37
CA VAL A 104 -12.54 -7.39 18.50
C VAL A 104 -12.34 -6.80 17.11
N SER A 105 -12.49 -5.48 16.98
CA SER A 105 -12.35 -4.75 15.71
C SER A 105 -11.20 -3.78 15.79
N ARG A 106 -10.46 -3.63 14.69
CA ARG A 106 -9.45 -2.58 14.51
C ARG A 106 -9.77 -1.78 13.27
N ASP A 107 -9.84 -0.47 13.44
CA ASP A 107 -9.88 0.49 12.36
C ASP A 107 -8.46 0.67 11.81
N MET A 108 -8.34 0.87 10.51
CA MET A 108 -7.04 1.03 9.85
C MET A 108 -7.19 1.75 8.51
N SER A 109 -6.07 2.11 7.88
CA SER A 109 -6.10 2.62 6.52
C SER A 109 -6.53 1.54 5.52
N ARG A 110 -6.82 1.98 4.29
CA ARG A 110 -7.11 1.08 3.19
C ARG A 110 -5.92 0.17 2.86
N THR A 111 -4.70 0.69 2.93
CA THR A 111 -3.47 -0.09 2.65
C THR A 111 -3.31 -1.20 3.69
N LEU A 112 -3.34 -0.86 4.98
CA LEU A 112 -3.23 -1.83 6.06
C LEU A 112 -4.34 -2.88 5.99
N GLN A 113 -5.58 -2.49 5.67
CA GLN A 113 -6.65 -3.46 5.50
C GLN A 113 -6.35 -4.44 4.36
N ARG A 114 -5.87 -3.96 3.21
CA ARG A 114 -5.50 -4.81 2.08
C ARG A 114 -4.34 -5.75 2.43
N LEU A 115 -3.37 -5.28 3.21
CA LEU A 115 -2.30 -6.12 3.74
C LEU A 115 -2.83 -7.19 4.70
N HIS A 116 -3.76 -6.86 5.60
CA HIS A 116 -4.42 -7.88 6.43
C HIS A 116 -5.26 -8.86 5.59
N GLY A 117 -5.87 -8.39 4.49
CA GLY A 117 -6.47 -9.25 3.48
C GLY A 117 -5.46 -10.21 2.85
N TYR A 118 -4.26 -9.75 2.51
CA TYR A 118 -3.16 -10.60 2.04
C TYR A 118 -2.78 -11.67 3.09
N ALA A 119 -2.58 -11.27 4.34
CA ALA A 119 -2.29 -12.20 5.43
C ALA A 119 -3.42 -13.22 5.64
N LEU A 120 -4.67 -12.77 5.57
CA LEU A 120 -5.85 -13.64 5.65
C LEU A 120 -5.90 -14.62 4.48
N GLN A 121 -5.51 -14.19 3.27
CA GLN A 121 -5.40 -15.09 2.13
C GLN A 121 -4.34 -16.17 2.38
N ARG A 122 -3.19 -15.85 2.98
CA ARG A 122 -2.19 -16.85 3.38
C ARG A 122 -2.74 -17.87 4.38
N TRP A 123 -3.64 -17.45 5.27
CA TRP A 123 -4.29 -18.36 6.20
C TRP A 123 -5.31 -19.24 5.49
N ILE A 124 -6.13 -18.68 4.59
CA ILE A 124 -7.05 -19.45 3.73
C ILE A 124 -6.27 -20.52 2.97
N ASP A 125 -5.17 -20.17 2.32
CA ASP A 125 -4.37 -21.10 1.51
C ASP A 125 -3.79 -22.26 2.36
N ARG A 126 -3.46 -22.00 3.64
CA ARG A 126 -2.92 -23.01 4.57
C ARG A 126 -4.00 -23.97 5.09
N HIS A 127 -5.25 -23.53 5.15
CA HIS A 127 -6.38 -24.25 5.76
C HIS A 127 -7.50 -24.52 4.75
N ALA A 128 -7.18 -24.59 3.45
CA ALA A 128 -8.13 -24.50 2.35
C ALA A 128 -9.26 -25.55 2.39
N ASP A 129 -9.01 -26.73 2.98
CA ASP A 129 -9.98 -27.82 3.05
C ASP A 129 -11.07 -27.60 4.12
N ASP A 130 -10.85 -26.68 5.07
CA ASP A 130 -11.70 -26.55 6.26
C ASP A 130 -12.40 -25.18 6.38
N VAL A 131 -12.06 -24.19 5.55
CA VAL A 131 -12.56 -22.81 5.71
C VAL A 131 -13.90 -22.56 5.01
N ALA A 132 -14.75 -21.77 5.65
CA ALA A 132 -15.97 -21.23 5.05
C ALA A 132 -15.87 -19.72 4.86
N VAL A 133 -16.33 -19.20 3.72
CA VAL A 133 -16.25 -17.77 3.38
C VAL A 133 -17.64 -17.18 3.17
N PHE A 134 -17.88 -16.02 3.76
CA PHE A 134 -19.13 -15.28 3.66
C PHE A 134 -18.90 -13.81 3.29
N GLY A 135 -19.82 -13.21 2.55
CA GLY A 135 -19.78 -11.78 2.20
C GLY A 135 -20.82 -11.00 3.00
N PRO A 136 -20.44 -10.14 3.95
CA PRO A 136 -21.43 -9.28 4.61
C PRO A 136 -22.11 -8.37 3.56
N GLY A 137 -23.44 -8.43 3.52
CA GLY A 137 -24.25 -7.71 2.54
C GLY A 137 -24.28 -8.30 1.12
N GLY A 138 -23.72 -9.49 0.86
CA GLY A 138 -23.78 -10.13 -0.46
C GLY A 138 -22.72 -11.22 -0.69
N ALA A 139 -22.19 -11.29 -1.91
CA ALA A 139 -21.08 -12.20 -2.21
C ALA A 139 -19.75 -11.65 -1.64
N PRO A 140 -18.82 -12.51 -1.19
CA PRO A 140 -17.48 -12.08 -0.78
C PRO A 140 -16.80 -11.28 -1.89
N GLN A 141 -16.23 -10.14 -1.55
CA GLN A 141 -15.53 -9.27 -2.49
C GLN A 141 -14.02 -9.43 -2.34
N ARG A 142 -13.34 -9.38 -3.48
CA ARG A 142 -11.88 -9.42 -3.57
C ARG A 142 -11.37 -8.15 -4.23
N ALA A 143 -10.15 -7.77 -3.92
CA ALA A 143 -9.45 -6.66 -4.55
C ALA A 143 -8.07 -7.09 -5.02
N ALA A 144 -7.56 -6.42 -6.04
CA ALA A 144 -6.15 -6.54 -6.41
C ALA A 144 -5.30 -5.75 -5.42
N LEU A 145 -4.28 -6.39 -4.87
CA LEU A 145 -3.17 -5.77 -4.17
C LEU A 145 -2.00 -5.69 -5.16
N ASP A 146 -1.64 -4.48 -5.57
CA ASP A 146 -0.48 -4.25 -6.42
C ASP A 146 0.80 -4.53 -5.62
N LEU A 147 1.67 -5.38 -6.17
CA LEU A 147 2.97 -5.75 -5.57
C LEU A 147 4.13 -5.01 -6.25
N GLY A 148 3.85 -4.17 -7.24
CA GLY A 148 4.82 -3.51 -8.08
C GLY A 148 5.28 -4.37 -9.26
N ASN A 149 5.99 -3.74 -10.21
CA ASN A 149 6.52 -4.37 -11.42
C ASN A 149 5.45 -5.14 -12.24
N GLY A 150 4.21 -4.66 -12.24
CA GLY A 150 3.09 -5.27 -12.95
C GLY A 150 2.54 -6.55 -12.30
N THR A 151 3.02 -6.91 -11.10
CA THR A 151 2.53 -8.08 -10.37
C THR A 151 1.44 -7.63 -9.40
N SER A 152 0.32 -8.35 -9.35
CA SER A 152 -0.72 -8.14 -8.35
C SER A 152 -1.26 -9.47 -7.84
N VAL A 153 -1.76 -9.46 -6.61
CA VAL A 153 -2.41 -10.62 -6.00
C VAL A 153 -3.84 -10.29 -5.61
N SER A 154 -4.74 -11.24 -5.81
CA SER A 154 -6.14 -11.07 -5.39
C SER A 154 -6.26 -11.36 -3.90
N VAL A 155 -6.78 -10.43 -3.13
CA VAL A 155 -6.95 -10.54 -1.67
C VAL A 155 -8.40 -10.29 -1.25
N PRO A 156 -8.88 -10.90 -0.16
CA PRO A 156 -10.16 -10.54 0.47
C PRO A 156 -10.25 -9.03 0.74
N ALA A 157 -11.36 -8.45 0.33
CA ALA A 157 -11.65 -7.01 0.46
C ALA A 157 -12.90 -6.73 1.29
N VAL A 158 -13.93 -7.56 1.11
CA VAL A 158 -15.13 -7.60 1.95
C VAL A 158 -15.49 -9.07 2.13
N ALA A 159 -15.05 -9.69 3.20
CA ALA A 159 -15.28 -11.12 3.45
C ALA A 159 -15.11 -11.46 4.93
N THR A 160 -15.86 -12.47 5.38
CA THR A 160 -15.74 -13.12 6.67
C THR A 160 -15.35 -14.57 6.45
N VAL A 161 -14.23 -14.97 7.02
CA VAL A 161 -13.64 -16.30 6.86
C VAL A 161 -13.72 -17.01 8.19
N LEU A 162 -14.46 -18.12 8.23
CA LEU A 162 -14.60 -18.99 9.38
C LEU A 162 -13.57 -20.11 9.31
N PHE A 163 -12.78 -20.24 10.37
CA PHE A 163 -11.85 -21.33 10.63
C PHE A 163 -12.47 -22.24 11.70
N PRO A 164 -12.79 -23.51 11.39
CA PRO A 164 -13.34 -24.45 12.36
C PRO A 164 -12.39 -24.74 13.52
N ALA A 165 -12.94 -25.23 14.64
CA ALA A 165 -12.13 -25.72 15.75
C ALA A 165 -11.16 -26.83 15.28
N GLY A 166 -9.90 -26.75 15.70
CA GLY A 166 -8.83 -27.68 15.31
C GLY A 166 -8.12 -27.35 14.00
N SER A 167 -8.59 -26.35 13.22
CA SER A 167 -7.93 -25.93 11.98
C SER A 167 -6.74 -24.98 12.24
N ALA A 168 -7.04 -23.74 12.62
CA ALA A 168 -6.05 -22.73 13.01
C ALA A 168 -5.89 -22.60 14.53
N TYR A 169 -6.97 -22.86 15.29
CA TYR A 169 -7.02 -22.76 16.75
C TYR A 169 -7.89 -23.88 17.33
N ASP A 170 -7.73 -24.20 18.62
CA ASP A 170 -8.52 -25.23 19.32
C ASP A 170 -10.03 -24.90 19.34
N SER A 171 -10.38 -23.61 19.36
CA SER A 171 -11.75 -23.13 19.22
C SER A 171 -11.97 -22.59 17.80
N ALA A 172 -13.19 -22.67 17.30
CA ALA A 172 -13.56 -22.02 16.05
C ALA A 172 -13.40 -20.50 16.18
N VAL A 173 -12.90 -19.86 15.11
CA VAL A 173 -12.69 -18.41 15.03
C VAL A 173 -13.06 -17.92 13.64
N ALA A 174 -13.43 -16.65 13.52
CA ALA A 174 -13.60 -16.04 12.21
C ALA A 174 -12.88 -14.70 12.10
N VAL A 175 -12.38 -14.41 10.91
CA VAL A 175 -11.73 -13.13 10.59
C VAL A 175 -12.52 -12.46 9.48
N GLU A 176 -12.93 -11.22 9.73
CA GLU A 176 -13.60 -10.37 8.77
C GLU A 176 -12.67 -9.24 8.32
N VAL A 177 -12.68 -8.96 7.02
CA VAL A 177 -12.18 -7.75 6.42
C VAL A 177 -13.38 -7.04 5.80
N ALA A 178 -13.72 -5.84 6.27
CA ALA A 178 -14.93 -5.13 5.81
C ALA A 178 -14.85 -3.62 6.07
N TYR A 179 -15.82 -2.84 5.58
CA TYR A 179 -15.94 -1.41 5.85
C TYR A 179 -17.06 -1.15 6.85
N ARG A 180 -16.77 -0.45 7.95
CA ARG A 180 -17.78 0.03 8.91
C ARG A 180 -17.91 1.54 8.80
N TYR A 181 -19.09 2.01 8.42
CA TYR A 181 -19.36 3.45 8.21
C TYR A 181 -18.36 4.14 7.26
N GLY A 182 -17.81 3.39 6.30
CA GLY A 182 -16.79 3.87 5.36
C GLY A 182 -15.35 3.66 5.82
N THR A 183 -15.12 3.35 7.09
CA THR A 183 -13.79 3.08 7.65
C THR A 183 -13.38 1.62 7.36
N PRO A 184 -12.18 1.38 6.78
CA PRO A 184 -11.65 0.03 6.65
C PRO A 184 -11.41 -0.60 8.02
N THR A 185 -11.89 -1.83 8.21
CA THR A 185 -11.77 -2.58 9.46
C THR A 185 -11.31 -4.01 9.24
N VAL A 186 -10.68 -4.56 10.26
CA VAL A 186 -10.46 -6.01 10.42
C VAL A 186 -11.02 -6.43 11.77
N THR A 187 -11.84 -7.48 11.76
CA THR A 187 -12.54 -7.98 12.94
C THR A 187 -12.20 -9.44 13.17
N ALA A 188 -11.86 -9.82 14.40
CA ALA A 188 -11.87 -11.21 14.81
C ALA A 188 -13.15 -11.50 15.60
N PHE A 189 -13.80 -12.62 15.30
CA PHE A 189 -14.98 -13.12 15.99
C PHE A 189 -14.66 -14.47 16.63
N THR A 190 -15.24 -14.70 17.81
CA THR A 190 -15.15 -15.97 18.53
C THR A 190 -16.49 -16.32 19.18
N PRO A 191 -16.72 -17.60 19.53
CA PRO A 191 -17.80 -17.99 20.42
C PRO A 191 -17.76 -17.27 21.79
N PRO A 192 -18.85 -17.36 22.58
CA PRO A 192 -18.94 -16.71 23.88
C PRO A 192 -17.74 -17.03 24.80
N GLY A 193 -17.20 -16.00 25.47
CA GLY A 193 -16.05 -16.12 26.37
C GLY A 193 -14.67 -16.04 25.68
N GLY A 194 -14.62 -15.89 24.35
CA GLY A 194 -13.37 -15.91 23.56
C GLY A 194 -12.61 -14.59 23.40
N LEU A 195 -12.77 -13.58 24.28
CA LEU A 195 -12.17 -12.24 24.07
C LEU A 195 -10.65 -12.28 23.87
N ALA A 196 -9.93 -12.97 24.76
CA ALA A 196 -8.47 -13.11 24.66
C ALA A 196 -8.03 -13.88 23.40
N LEU A 197 -8.88 -14.78 22.90
CA LEU A 197 -8.64 -15.48 21.64
C LEU A 197 -8.84 -14.53 20.44
N ALA A 198 -9.89 -13.71 20.44
CA ALA A 198 -10.12 -12.71 19.39
C ALA A 198 -8.96 -11.70 19.27
N GLU A 199 -8.44 -11.22 20.40
CA GLU A 199 -7.26 -10.35 20.43
C GLU A 199 -6.01 -11.05 19.87
N ARG A 200 -5.81 -12.32 20.26
CA ARG A 200 -4.72 -13.15 19.75
C ARG A 200 -4.81 -13.39 18.25
N VAL A 201 -6.01 -13.68 17.72
CA VAL A 201 -6.23 -13.88 16.29
C VAL A 201 -5.79 -12.66 15.48
N LEU A 202 -6.17 -11.45 15.91
CA LEU A 202 -5.72 -10.22 15.25
C LEU A 202 -4.19 -10.02 15.37
N ALA A 203 -3.62 -10.31 16.54
CA ALA A 203 -2.17 -10.22 16.74
C ALA A 203 -1.40 -11.21 15.85
N ASP A 204 -1.90 -12.44 15.69
CA ASP A 204 -1.30 -13.47 14.85
C ASP A 204 -1.43 -13.14 13.36
N LEU A 205 -2.55 -12.51 12.96
CA LEU A 205 -2.73 -11.99 11.61
C LEU A 205 -1.71 -10.88 11.30
N THR A 206 -1.50 -9.95 12.23
CA THR A 206 -0.44 -8.94 12.13
C THR A 206 0.95 -9.59 12.08
N ARG A 207 1.22 -10.61 12.92
CA ARG A 207 2.51 -11.33 12.92
C ARG A 207 2.81 -12.01 11.58
N THR A 208 1.78 -12.44 10.86
CA THR A 208 1.96 -12.99 9.50
C THR A 208 2.61 -11.95 8.59
N LEU A 209 2.19 -10.68 8.68
CA LEU A 209 2.80 -9.58 7.92
C LEU A 209 4.22 -9.27 8.37
N GLU A 210 4.58 -9.49 9.64
CA GLU A 210 5.97 -9.30 10.11
C GLU A 210 6.94 -10.30 9.44
N THR A 211 6.44 -11.50 9.13
CA THR A 211 7.22 -12.59 8.52
C THR A 211 7.17 -12.61 6.99
N ASP A 212 6.01 -12.32 6.40
CA ASP A 212 5.75 -12.33 4.95
C ASP A 212 5.06 -11.00 4.57
N HIS A 213 5.86 -9.93 4.49
CA HIS A 213 5.36 -8.63 4.07
C HIS A 213 5.57 -8.44 2.55
N PRO A 214 4.50 -8.24 1.74
CA PRO A 214 4.63 -8.15 0.29
C PRO A 214 5.46 -6.96 -0.20
N TYR A 215 5.51 -5.88 0.58
CA TYR A 215 6.26 -4.66 0.25
C TYR A 215 7.69 -4.60 0.79
N ARG A 216 8.15 -5.59 1.56
CA ARG A 216 9.45 -5.50 2.22
C ARG A 216 10.59 -5.47 1.20
N GLY A 217 11.50 -4.50 1.36
CA GLY A 217 12.62 -4.28 0.44
C GLY A 217 12.22 -3.55 -0.86
N GLY A 218 10.93 -3.26 -1.06
CA GLY A 218 10.44 -2.52 -2.22
C GLY A 218 10.61 -1.01 -2.07
N VAL A 219 10.26 -0.29 -3.14
CA VAL A 219 10.13 1.17 -3.12
C VAL A 219 8.65 1.53 -3.24
N LEU A 220 8.16 2.27 -2.25
CA LEU A 220 6.78 2.68 -2.11
C LEU A 220 6.66 4.20 -2.26
N SER A 221 5.52 4.66 -2.76
CA SER A 221 5.10 6.06 -2.71
C SER A 221 3.97 6.19 -1.71
N ALA A 222 4.16 7.05 -0.71
CA ALA A 222 3.10 7.43 0.23
C ALA A 222 2.34 8.63 -0.33
N ARG A 223 1.04 8.45 -0.58
CA ARG A 223 0.14 9.47 -1.12
C ARG A 223 -1.09 9.63 -0.24
N SER A 224 -1.72 10.80 -0.32
CA SER A 224 -3.02 11.04 0.31
C SER A 224 -4.11 10.54 -0.65
N SER A 225 -5.05 9.77 -0.13
CA SER A 225 -6.14 9.18 -0.90
C SER A 225 -7.40 9.08 -0.04
N THR A 226 -8.45 9.78 -0.43
CA THR A 226 -9.76 9.79 0.28
C THR A 226 -9.64 10.02 1.80
N GLY A 227 -8.75 10.92 2.22
CA GLY A 227 -8.58 11.28 3.64
C GLY A 227 -7.77 10.27 4.48
N SER A 228 -6.86 9.51 3.85
CA SER A 228 -5.94 8.60 4.52
C SER A 228 -4.64 8.45 3.73
N VAL A 229 -3.59 7.94 4.37
CA VAL A 229 -2.36 7.54 3.69
C VAL A 229 -2.56 6.25 2.90
N GLU A 230 -2.14 6.27 1.64
CA GLU A 230 -2.07 5.11 0.76
C GLU A 230 -0.62 4.85 0.35
N LEU A 231 -0.12 3.63 0.61
CA LEU A 231 1.21 3.19 0.16
C LEU A 231 1.04 2.35 -1.11
N THR A 232 1.70 2.80 -2.18
CA THR A 232 1.68 2.11 -3.48
C THR A 232 3.10 1.77 -3.94
N PRO A 233 3.37 0.56 -4.42
CA PRO A 233 4.65 0.25 -5.03
C PRO A 233 4.92 1.15 -6.24
N VAL A 234 6.17 1.59 -6.39
CA VAL A 234 6.59 2.40 -7.53
C VAL A 234 7.91 1.88 -8.09
N THR A 235 7.99 1.85 -9.42
CA THR A 235 9.27 1.69 -10.10
C THR A 235 10.01 3.02 -10.01
N HIS A 236 11.22 3.01 -9.45
CA HIS A 236 12.12 4.16 -9.46
C HIS A 236 13.26 3.88 -10.44
N THR A 237 13.73 4.93 -11.13
CA THR A 237 14.93 4.83 -11.96
C THR A 237 16.15 4.73 -11.05
N PRO A 238 16.95 3.66 -11.11
CA PRO A 238 18.16 3.54 -10.29
C PRO A 238 19.10 4.72 -10.53
N GLN A 239 19.73 5.21 -9.47
CA GLN A 239 20.80 6.20 -9.53
C GLN A 239 22.04 5.65 -8.83
N ALA A 240 23.21 5.81 -9.43
CA ALA A 240 24.47 5.37 -8.88
C ALA A 240 25.25 6.54 -8.26
N ARG A 241 26.21 6.24 -7.36
CA ARG A 241 27.10 7.30 -6.81
C ARG A 241 27.81 8.10 -7.89
N GLY A 242 28.20 7.45 -8.99
CA GLY A 242 28.86 8.12 -10.12
C GLY A 242 27.99 9.21 -10.79
N ASP A 243 26.67 9.20 -10.55
CA ASP A 243 25.77 10.23 -11.05
C ASP A 243 25.80 11.51 -10.20
N VAL A 244 26.45 11.49 -9.03
CA VAL A 244 26.51 12.60 -8.08
C VAL A 244 27.96 12.89 -7.69
N VAL A 245 28.42 14.08 -8.07
CA VAL A 245 29.72 14.59 -7.65
C VAL A 245 29.56 15.21 -6.26
N LEU A 246 30.18 14.60 -5.25
CA LEU A 246 30.12 15.04 -3.85
C LEU A 246 31.49 14.78 -3.19
N PRO A 247 32.00 15.72 -2.36
CA PRO A 247 33.24 15.53 -1.61
C PRO A 247 33.24 14.24 -0.78
N ALA A 248 34.39 13.57 -0.70
CA ALA A 248 34.54 12.30 0.00
C ALA A 248 34.14 12.37 1.49
N ASP A 249 34.39 13.51 2.15
CA ASP A 249 34.01 13.71 3.55
C ASP A 249 32.48 13.66 3.74
N LEU A 250 31.72 14.25 2.82
CA LEU A 250 30.26 14.23 2.88
C LEU A 250 29.71 12.83 2.56
N TRP A 251 30.34 12.09 1.66
CA TRP A 251 30.00 10.67 1.44
C TRP A 251 30.20 9.84 2.71
N ARG A 252 31.25 10.10 3.50
CA ARG A 252 31.47 9.37 4.77
C ARG A 252 30.36 9.62 5.79
N GLU A 253 29.82 10.83 5.86
CA GLU A 253 28.67 11.14 6.73
C GLU A 253 27.40 10.39 6.28
N VAL A 254 27.15 10.32 4.97
CA VAL A 254 26.05 9.52 4.40
C VAL A 254 26.23 8.04 4.72
N ASP A 255 27.44 7.50 4.55
CA ASP A 255 27.74 6.10 4.84
C ASP A 255 27.57 5.78 6.33
N LEU A 256 27.98 6.69 7.21
CA LEU A 256 27.76 6.56 8.64
C LEU A 256 26.26 6.54 8.98
N PHE A 257 25.46 7.38 8.33
CA PHE A 257 23.99 7.38 8.43
C PHE A 257 23.39 6.03 8.02
N CYS A 258 23.73 5.53 6.83
CA CYS A 258 23.25 4.24 6.36
C CYS A 258 23.66 3.08 7.28
N SER A 259 24.82 3.18 7.94
CA SER A 259 25.37 2.09 8.75
C SER A 259 24.54 1.71 9.98
N SER A 260 23.71 2.61 10.52
CA SER A 260 22.98 2.34 11.78
C SER A 260 21.94 1.23 11.64
N VAL A 261 21.32 1.12 10.46
CA VAL A 261 20.29 0.10 10.17
C VAL A 261 20.83 -1.04 9.30
N THR A 262 21.92 -0.81 8.56
CA THR A 262 22.50 -1.84 7.67
C THR A 262 23.54 -2.71 8.36
N THR A 263 24.69 -2.15 8.72
CA THR A 263 25.87 -2.92 9.14
C THR A 263 26.11 -2.94 10.65
N ARG A 264 25.56 -1.98 11.40
CA ARG A 264 25.78 -1.81 12.85
C ARG A 264 24.52 -2.00 13.70
N ARG A 265 23.40 -2.43 13.08
CA ARG A 265 22.09 -2.59 13.72
C ARG A 265 22.14 -3.46 14.97
N ASP A 266 22.68 -4.67 14.85
CA ASP A 266 22.73 -5.62 15.96
C ASP A 266 23.64 -5.14 17.10
N ALA A 267 24.75 -4.49 16.77
CA ALA A 267 25.67 -3.93 17.75
C ALA A 267 25.04 -2.78 18.55
N LEU A 268 24.30 -1.88 17.88
CA LEU A 268 23.57 -0.79 18.54
C LEU A 268 22.50 -1.34 19.49
N ARG A 269 21.71 -2.31 19.01
CA ARG A 269 20.66 -2.97 19.81
C ARG A 269 21.21 -3.69 21.03
N ALA A 270 22.30 -4.43 20.88
CA ALA A 270 22.94 -5.14 21.99
C ALA A 270 23.42 -4.18 23.11
N LEU A 271 23.69 -2.92 22.77
CA LEU A 271 24.09 -1.86 23.71
C LEU A 271 22.91 -1.00 24.19
N GLY A 272 21.68 -1.28 23.76
CA GLY A 272 20.50 -0.51 24.13
C GLY A 272 20.36 0.84 23.42
N HIS A 273 21.07 1.04 22.30
CA HIS A 273 20.93 2.23 21.45
C HIS A 273 19.84 2.03 20.40
N THR A 274 19.16 3.12 20.06
CA THR A 274 18.23 3.15 18.91
C THR A 274 19.02 3.03 17.61
N THR A 275 18.40 2.43 16.60
CA THR A 275 18.97 2.31 15.24
C THR A 275 18.42 3.39 14.31
N SER A 276 17.28 3.98 14.68
CA SER A 276 16.64 5.08 13.97
C SER A 276 17.52 6.32 13.99
N ARG A 277 17.65 6.96 12.83
CA ARG A 277 18.54 8.12 12.65
C ARG A 277 17.95 9.04 11.59
N GLY A 278 18.18 10.34 11.73
CA GLY A 278 17.82 11.32 10.70
C GLY A 278 19.03 11.93 10.00
N LEU A 279 18.93 12.05 8.66
CA LEU A 279 19.85 12.80 7.81
C LEU A 279 19.10 13.94 7.11
N LEU A 280 19.54 15.17 7.35
CA LEU A 280 19.05 16.35 6.65
C LEU A 280 20.06 16.80 5.60
N LEU A 281 19.70 16.74 4.33
CA LEU A 281 20.43 17.35 3.22
C LEU A 281 20.01 18.82 3.09
N ALA A 282 20.94 19.73 3.38
CA ALA A 282 20.71 21.17 3.32
C ALA A 282 21.53 21.82 2.21
N GLY A 283 21.08 22.97 1.71
CA GLY A 283 21.86 23.77 0.75
C GLY A 283 20.96 24.45 -0.27
N ARG A 284 21.54 25.32 -1.09
CA ARG A 284 20.79 26.13 -2.06
C ARG A 284 20.03 25.28 -3.09
N PRO A 285 18.97 25.79 -3.72
CA PRO A 285 18.32 25.13 -4.85
C PRO A 285 19.33 24.80 -5.96
N GLY A 286 19.18 23.65 -6.62
CA GLY A 286 20.00 23.28 -7.78
C GLY A 286 21.33 22.57 -7.49
N VAL A 287 21.77 22.44 -6.24
CA VAL A 287 23.04 21.75 -5.88
C VAL A 287 22.97 20.21 -5.94
N GLY A 288 21.80 19.63 -6.14
CA GLY A 288 21.65 18.17 -6.35
C GLY A 288 21.16 17.35 -5.16
N LYS A 289 20.61 17.97 -4.11
CA LYS A 289 20.05 17.29 -2.92
C LYS A 289 19.08 16.15 -3.26
N THR A 290 18.06 16.41 -4.10
CA THR A 290 17.12 15.38 -4.56
C THR A 290 17.81 14.24 -5.32
N LYS A 291 18.85 14.55 -6.11
CA LYS A 291 19.60 13.51 -6.83
C LYS A 291 20.39 12.63 -5.85
N LEU A 292 21.07 13.24 -4.87
CA LEU A 292 21.74 12.51 -3.79
C LEU A 292 20.76 11.67 -2.99
N ALA A 293 19.58 12.19 -2.66
CA ALA A 293 18.56 11.43 -1.95
C ALA A 293 18.08 10.21 -2.72
N ARG A 294 17.94 10.31 -4.04
CA ARG A 294 17.62 9.17 -4.91
C ARG A 294 18.73 8.14 -5.01
N VAL A 295 20.00 8.55 -4.97
CA VAL A 295 21.12 7.60 -4.89
C VAL A 295 21.04 6.81 -3.58
N ILE A 296 20.89 7.50 -2.44
CA ILE A 296 20.75 6.84 -1.13
C ILE A 296 19.55 5.89 -1.11
N ALA A 297 18.42 6.33 -1.64
CA ALA A 297 17.23 5.49 -1.79
C ALA A 297 17.49 4.25 -2.66
N THR A 298 18.21 4.41 -3.77
CA THR A 298 18.55 3.28 -4.67
C THR A 298 19.47 2.28 -3.96
N GLU A 299 20.47 2.75 -3.20
CA GLU A 299 21.42 1.90 -2.48
C GLU A 299 20.77 1.13 -1.34
N LEU A 300 19.75 1.72 -0.70
CA LEU A 300 19.06 1.12 0.43
C LEU A 300 17.83 0.29 0.03
N ALA A 301 17.31 0.44 -1.20
CA ALA A 301 16.23 -0.40 -1.72
C ALA A 301 16.68 -1.87 -1.81
N GLY A 302 15.89 -2.77 -1.25
CA GLY A 302 16.19 -4.20 -1.10
C GLY A 302 16.52 -4.53 0.34
N PRO A 303 17.68 -4.10 0.89
CA PRO A 303 17.98 -4.23 2.32
C PRO A 303 16.94 -3.54 3.22
N LEU A 304 16.44 -2.37 2.79
CA LEU A 304 15.39 -1.61 3.46
C LEU A 304 14.19 -1.42 2.50
N THR A 305 13.02 -1.25 3.10
CA THR A 305 11.85 -0.72 2.36
C THR A 305 12.00 0.79 2.24
N VAL A 306 11.93 1.32 1.03
CA VAL A 306 12.03 2.77 0.80
C VAL A 306 10.63 3.36 0.64
N VAL A 307 10.34 4.45 1.35
CA VAL A 307 9.06 5.15 1.29
C VAL A 307 9.29 6.59 0.84
N LEU A 308 8.88 6.89 -0.38
CA LEU A 308 8.92 8.22 -0.98
C LEU A 308 7.64 8.98 -0.61
N VAL A 309 7.78 10.04 0.18
CA VAL A 309 6.64 10.77 0.73
C VAL A 309 6.28 11.95 -0.16
N THR A 310 5.00 12.07 -0.53
CA THR A 310 4.54 13.26 -1.27
C THR A 310 4.38 14.47 -0.34
N ALA A 311 4.44 15.66 -0.93
CA ALA A 311 4.28 16.91 -0.19
C ALA A 311 2.94 16.99 0.58
N GLU A 312 1.87 16.35 0.10
CA GLU A 312 0.57 16.34 0.78
C GLU A 312 0.60 15.49 2.07
N VAL A 313 1.20 14.29 2.01
CA VAL A 313 1.38 13.42 3.17
C VAL A 313 2.31 14.07 4.18
N LEU A 314 3.42 14.66 3.72
CA LEU A 314 4.37 15.39 4.57
C LEU A 314 3.69 16.52 5.37
N ARG A 315 2.69 17.19 4.80
CA ARG A 315 1.99 18.31 5.42
C ARG A 315 0.87 17.90 6.37
N THR A 316 0.32 16.70 6.27
CA THR A 316 -0.99 16.41 6.91
C THR A 316 -1.08 15.05 7.59
N TRP A 317 -0.26 14.09 7.18
CA TRP A 317 -0.49 12.68 7.50
C TRP A 317 0.77 11.98 8.01
N MET A 318 1.66 12.73 8.67
CA MET A 318 2.94 12.20 9.17
C MET A 318 2.74 11.13 10.25
N THR A 319 1.79 11.34 11.17
CA THR A 319 1.48 10.35 12.20
C THR A 319 1.00 9.04 11.58
N GLU A 320 0.02 9.12 10.69
CA GLU A 320 -0.56 7.96 10.02
C GLU A 320 0.48 7.24 9.15
N LEU A 321 1.31 7.98 8.41
CA LEU A 321 2.41 7.39 7.65
C LEU A 321 3.31 6.52 8.51
N TYR A 322 3.68 6.99 9.71
CA TYR A 322 4.57 6.21 10.59
C TYR A 322 3.86 4.98 11.18
N ASP A 323 2.54 5.05 11.39
CA ASP A 323 1.73 3.89 11.77
C ASP A 323 1.64 2.86 10.62
N GLU A 324 1.54 3.31 9.37
CA GLU A 324 1.53 2.44 8.18
C GLU A 324 2.84 1.65 8.00
N ILE A 325 3.98 2.28 8.30
CA ILE A 325 5.30 1.68 8.01
C ILE A 325 5.85 0.80 9.15
N ARG A 326 5.24 0.81 10.34
CA ARG A 326 5.71 0.06 11.53
C ARG A 326 5.91 -1.44 11.28
N GLY A 327 5.10 -2.05 10.40
CA GLY A 327 5.18 -3.47 10.06
C GLY A 327 6.08 -3.81 8.86
N LEU A 328 6.64 -2.82 8.15
CA LEU A 328 7.38 -3.06 6.91
C LEU A 328 8.78 -3.64 7.14
N GLY A 329 9.34 -3.50 8.34
CA GLY A 329 10.74 -3.84 8.65
C GLY A 329 11.63 -2.59 8.58
N PRO A 330 12.96 -2.73 8.42
CA PRO A 330 13.81 -1.56 8.39
C PRO A 330 13.45 -0.69 7.17
N CYS A 331 13.22 0.60 7.42
CA CYS A 331 12.67 1.51 6.41
C CYS A 331 13.56 2.73 6.20
N LEU A 332 13.62 3.23 4.97
CA LEU A 332 14.07 4.57 4.66
C LEU A 332 12.86 5.43 4.28
N VAL A 333 12.56 6.45 5.08
CA VAL A 333 11.52 7.45 4.76
C VAL A 333 12.19 8.66 4.13
N VAL A 334 11.80 9.01 2.90
CA VAL A 334 12.37 10.15 2.15
C VAL A 334 11.38 11.30 2.12
N LEU A 335 11.77 12.42 2.73
CA LEU A 335 10.98 13.65 2.89
C LEU A 335 11.63 14.78 2.07
N GLU A 336 11.10 15.07 0.89
CA GLU A 336 11.60 16.19 0.08
C GLU A 336 10.97 17.53 0.50
N GLU A 337 11.76 18.61 0.44
CA GLU A 337 11.34 19.98 0.72
C GLU A 337 10.55 20.19 2.03
N ILE A 338 11.16 19.81 3.17
CA ILE A 338 10.54 19.93 4.50
C ILE A 338 10.29 21.39 4.94
N ASP A 339 10.82 22.36 4.21
CA ASP A 339 10.55 23.80 4.38
C ASP A 339 9.04 24.09 4.44
N SER A 340 8.26 23.28 3.73
CA SER A 340 6.82 23.32 3.66
C SER A 340 6.07 23.12 4.99
N VAL A 341 6.61 22.31 5.90
CA VAL A 341 5.99 21.92 7.17
C VAL A 341 6.79 22.42 8.37
N ALA A 342 8.09 22.60 8.20
CA ALA A 342 9.03 22.80 9.30
C ALA A 342 9.67 24.20 9.37
N ALA A 343 9.10 25.18 8.68
CA ALA A 343 9.55 26.58 8.72
C ALA A 343 9.34 27.25 10.09
N LYS A 344 10.15 28.28 10.36
CA LYS A 344 9.95 29.20 11.50
C LYS A 344 8.56 29.83 11.39
N GLY A 345 7.78 29.72 12.47
CA GLY A 345 6.41 30.22 12.51
C GLY A 345 5.34 29.12 12.40
N SER A 346 5.72 27.88 12.08
CA SER A 346 4.79 26.73 12.11
C SER A 346 4.44 26.26 13.53
N ARG A 347 4.95 26.93 14.59
CA ARG A 347 4.64 26.58 15.98
C ARG A 347 3.17 26.88 16.26
N GLY A 348 2.42 25.84 16.61
CA GLY A 348 0.96 25.91 16.83
C GLY A 348 0.15 25.33 15.67
N ASP A 349 0.80 25.00 14.56
CA ASP A 349 0.20 24.15 13.52
C ASP A 349 0.26 22.68 13.97
N THR A 350 -0.88 22.00 13.93
CA THR A 350 -0.99 20.57 14.24
C THR A 350 -0.04 19.75 13.38
N SER A 351 0.11 20.09 12.10
CA SER A 351 0.98 19.38 11.16
C SER A 351 2.45 19.40 11.57
N PHE A 352 2.92 20.52 12.13
CA PHE A 352 4.29 20.65 12.62
C PHE A 352 4.52 19.82 13.88
N ALA A 353 3.55 19.79 14.80
CA ALA A 353 3.62 18.95 15.99
C ALA A 353 3.66 17.46 15.61
N GLU A 354 2.78 17.02 14.70
CA GLU A 354 2.75 15.66 14.19
C GLU A 354 4.05 15.28 13.45
N PHE A 355 4.59 16.19 12.65
CA PHE A 355 5.89 16.00 11.99
C PHE A 355 7.01 15.76 13.01
N LEU A 356 7.07 16.57 14.07
CA LEU A 356 8.09 16.41 15.11
C LEU A 356 7.89 15.13 15.92
N ASP A 357 6.66 14.79 16.29
CA ASP A 357 6.32 13.57 17.03
C ASP A 357 6.65 12.30 16.24
N ALA A 358 6.46 12.34 14.92
CA ALA A 358 6.84 11.25 14.02
C ALA A 358 8.37 11.05 13.98
N LEU A 359 9.15 12.12 14.07
CA LEU A 359 10.62 12.07 14.08
C LEU A 359 11.23 11.69 15.44
N ASP A 360 10.60 12.08 16.55
CA ASP A 360 11.13 11.92 17.93
C ASP A 360 11.22 10.47 18.42
N GLY A 361 10.96 9.48 17.56
CA GLY A 361 11.19 8.07 17.85
C GLY A 361 10.25 7.44 18.87
N THR A 362 9.40 8.22 19.56
CA THR A 362 8.33 7.70 20.43
C THR A 362 7.32 6.86 19.64
N ARG A 363 7.19 7.14 18.34
CA ARG A 363 6.36 6.38 17.40
C ARG A 363 7.13 5.54 16.38
N SER A 364 8.37 5.87 16.05
CA SER A 364 9.12 5.06 15.09
C SER A 364 9.38 3.67 15.66
N SER A 365 9.13 2.63 14.88
CA SER A 365 9.74 1.33 15.16
C SER A 365 11.25 1.48 15.27
N ASP A 366 11.90 0.63 16.06
CA ASP A 366 13.34 0.43 15.90
C ASP A 366 13.59 0.16 14.41
N ASP A 367 14.56 0.84 13.80
CA ASP A 367 15.02 0.70 12.40
C ASP A 367 14.39 1.59 11.31
N VAL A 368 13.95 2.80 11.65
CA VAL A 368 13.56 3.79 10.64
C VAL A 368 14.67 4.82 10.41
N LEU A 369 15.19 4.86 9.19
CA LEU A 369 16.03 5.94 8.70
C LEU A 369 15.17 7.03 8.08
N THR A 370 15.38 8.28 8.49
CA THR A 370 14.68 9.43 7.89
C THR A 370 15.67 10.27 7.11
N LEU A 371 15.45 10.41 5.81
CA LEU A 371 16.21 11.28 4.92
C LEU A 371 15.33 12.46 4.53
N ALA A 372 15.77 13.68 4.82
CA ALA A 372 15.05 14.89 4.48
C ALA A 372 15.90 15.84 3.64
N THR A 373 15.24 16.73 2.88
CA THR A 373 15.92 17.82 2.15
C THR A 373 15.32 19.18 2.50
N THR A 374 16.17 20.20 2.59
CA THR A 374 15.77 21.62 2.75
C THR A 374 16.56 22.52 1.80
N ASN A 375 15.89 23.52 1.23
CA ASN A 375 16.55 24.56 0.43
C ASN A 375 17.11 25.70 1.28
N ASP A 376 16.59 25.88 2.50
CA ASP A 376 16.98 26.93 3.42
C ASP A 376 17.02 26.40 4.88
N PRO A 377 18.17 25.87 5.32
CA PRO A 377 18.29 25.34 6.68
C PRO A 377 18.13 26.42 7.75
N ASP A 378 18.30 27.71 7.42
CA ASP A 378 18.14 28.82 8.36
C ASP A 378 16.68 29.21 8.51
N ALA A 379 15.82 28.91 7.52
CA ALA A 379 14.37 29.08 7.63
C ALA A 379 13.70 28.03 8.51
N LEU A 380 14.36 26.90 8.79
CA LEU A 380 13.78 25.82 9.61
C LEU A 380 13.69 26.19 11.10
N ASP A 381 12.66 25.66 11.77
CA ASP A 381 12.55 25.78 13.22
C ASP A 381 13.71 25.02 13.92
N PRO A 382 14.39 25.61 14.91
CA PRO A 382 15.47 24.95 15.63
C PRO A 382 15.08 23.63 16.29
N ALA A 383 13.79 23.41 16.56
CA ALA A 383 13.30 22.15 17.10
C ALA A 383 13.60 20.97 16.15
N VAL A 384 13.61 21.19 14.84
CA VAL A 384 13.89 20.16 13.83
C VAL A 384 15.31 19.59 13.98
N LYS A 385 16.28 20.44 14.31
CA LYS A 385 17.71 20.10 14.43
C LYS A 385 18.09 19.51 15.80
N ARG A 386 17.12 19.17 16.64
CA ARG A 386 17.40 18.60 17.96
C ARG A 386 17.90 17.15 17.81
N PRO A 387 18.86 16.71 18.65
CA PRO A 387 19.27 15.31 18.70
C PRO A 387 18.08 14.37 18.90
N GLY A 388 18.07 13.23 18.20
CA GLY A 388 16.94 12.31 18.16
C GLY A 388 15.96 12.55 17.01
N ARG A 389 16.12 13.65 16.24
CA ARG A 389 15.37 13.92 14.99
C ARG A 389 16.31 13.83 13.80
N PHE A 390 17.05 14.90 13.52
CA PHE A 390 18.10 14.92 12.49
C PHE A 390 19.48 14.97 13.16
N ASP A 391 20.06 13.78 13.36
CA ASP A 391 21.37 13.62 14.00
C ASP A 391 22.53 13.98 13.07
N THR A 392 22.27 14.01 11.76
CA THR A 392 23.26 14.38 10.74
C THR A 392 22.69 15.48 9.87
N ILE A 393 23.44 16.56 9.68
CA ILE A 393 23.12 17.61 8.73
C ILE A 393 24.28 17.69 7.74
N VAL A 394 23.99 17.37 6.48
CA VAL A 394 24.95 17.48 5.38
C VAL A 394 24.58 18.72 4.58
N GLU A 395 25.38 19.76 4.71
CA GLU A 395 25.27 20.93 3.84
C GLU A 395 25.97 20.63 2.51
N VAL A 396 25.19 20.56 1.43
CA VAL A 396 25.66 20.31 0.08
C VAL A 396 26.08 21.65 -0.54
N PRO A 397 27.39 21.91 -0.69
CA PRO A 397 27.87 23.17 -1.22
C PRO A 397 27.66 23.25 -2.74
N PRO A 398 27.70 24.46 -3.34
CA PRO A 398 27.96 24.58 -4.76
C PRO A 398 29.28 23.88 -5.14
N PRO A 399 29.38 23.28 -6.34
CA PRO A 399 30.59 22.62 -6.77
C PRO A 399 31.78 23.60 -6.90
N ASP A 400 32.94 23.15 -6.45
CA ASP A 400 34.23 23.81 -6.72
C ASP A 400 34.64 23.62 -8.19
N GLN A 401 35.80 24.11 -8.59
CA GLN A 401 36.23 24.06 -9.99
C GLN A 401 36.35 22.63 -10.53
N ASP A 402 36.88 21.71 -9.73
CA ASP A 402 37.01 20.30 -10.12
C ASP A 402 35.63 19.65 -10.22
N GLY A 403 34.76 19.88 -9.24
CA GLY A 403 33.38 19.40 -9.26
C GLY A 403 32.58 19.96 -10.43
N ARG A 404 32.74 21.24 -10.79
CA ARG A 404 32.12 21.83 -11.99
C ARG A 404 32.58 21.13 -13.26
N THR A 405 33.88 20.82 -13.33
CA THR A 405 34.47 20.10 -14.46
C THR A 405 33.87 18.71 -14.60
N GLU A 406 33.78 17.96 -13.50
CA GLU A 406 33.16 16.62 -13.50
C GLU A 406 31.69 16.66 -13.86
N ILE A 407 30.92 17.60 -13.29
CA ILE A 407 29.49 17.73 -13.59
C ILE A 407 29.25 18.08 -15.07
N LEU A 408 30.05 18.98 -15.65
CA LEU A 408 29.95 19.29 -17.07
C LEU A 408 30.27 18.07 -17.95
N ARG A 409 31.28 17.26 -17.59
CA ARG A 409 31.59 16.00 -18.30
C ARG A 409 30.43 15.00 -18.26
N LEU A 410 29.63 14.99 -17.19
CA LEU A 410 28.45 14.12 -17.10
C LEU A 410 27.32 14.54 -18.05
N PHE A 411 27.22 15.83 -18.41
CA PHE A 411 26.11 16.36 -19.21
C PHE A 411 26.47 16.64 -20.67
N LEU A 412 27.76 16.75 -21.00
CA LEU A 412 28.24 16.84 -22.37
C LEU A 412 28.39 15.44 -22.98
N PRO A 413 28.17 15.27 -24.30
CA PRO A 413 28.43 14.00 -24.94
C PRO A 413 29.89 13.56 -24.75
N PRO A 414 30.15 12.27 -24.46
CA PRO A 414 31.50 11.78 -24.25
C PRO A 414 32.33 11.91 -25.53
N GLY A 415 33.61 12.26 -25.39
CA GLY A 415 34.53 12.41 -26.53
C GLY A 415 34.38 13.71 -27.31
N THR A 416 33.57 14.65 -26.84
CA THR A 416 33.48 16.00 -27.43
C THR A 416 34.82 16.75 -27.33
N PRO A 417 35.21 17.54 -28.34
CA PRO A 417 36.46 18.30 -28.35
C PRO A 417 36.34 19.59 -27.51
N VAL A 418 35.80 19.48 -26.29
CA VAL A 418 35.56 20.59 -25.36
C VAL A 418 36.57 20.50 -24.23
N ASP A 419 37.33 21.58 -24.01
CA ASP A 419 38.12 21.76 -22.80
C ASP A 419 37.17 22.15 -21.65
N VAL A 420 36.66 21.12 -20.98
CA VAL A 420 35.68 21.28 -19.90
C VAL A 420 36.26 22.02 -18.70
N ALA A 421 37.56 21.88 -18.43
CA ALA A 421 38.21 22.56 -17.30
C ALA A 421 38.28 24.07 -17.54
N LEU A 422 38.58 24.48 -18.78
CA LEU A 422 38.53 25.89 -19.17
C LEU A 422 37.10 26.44 -19.05
N VAL A 423 36.09 25.73 -19.57
CA VAL A 423 34.69 26.16 -19.46
C VAL A 423 34.25 26.31 -17.99
N ALA A 424 34.60 25.33 -17.14
CA ALA A 424 34.27 25.34 -15.72
C ALA A 424 34.87 26.54 -14.97
N SER A 425 35.99 27.10 -15.44
CA SER A 425 36.64 28.28 -14.85
C SER A 425 35.79 29.56 -14.98
N PHE A 426 34.90 29.63 -15.99
CA PHE A 426 34.00 30.77 -16.19
C PHE A 426 32.70 30.68 -15.38
N LEU A 427 32.47 29.57 -14.69
CA LEU A 427 31.19 29.23 -14.05
C LEU A 427 31.27 29.27 -12.52
N ASP A 428 32.03 30.22 -11.97
CA ASP A 428 32.16 30.33 -10.52
C ASP A 428 30.82 30.58 -9.83
N GLY A 429 30.57 29.86 -8.74
CA GLY A 429 29.31 29.86 -8.01
C GLY A 429 28.11 29.20 -8.74
N ALA A 430 28.30 28.61 -9.92
CA ALA A 430 27.24 27.87 -10.62
C ALA A 430 26.88 26.57 -9.86
N THR A 431 25.58 26.25 -9.80
CA THR A 431 25.07 25.02 -9.20
C THR A 431 25.08 23.86 -10.20
N GLY A 432 24.87 22.63 -9.74
CA GLY A 432 24.76 21.47 -10.64
C GLY A 432 23.61 21.60 -11.66
N ALA A 433 22.51 22.26 -11.29
CA ALA A 433 21.42 22.58 -12.21
C ALA A 433 21.83 23.60 -13.28
N ASP A 434 22.60 24.61 -12.90
CA ASP A 434 23.14 25.62 -13.81
C ASP A 434 24.08 25.00 -14.85
N LEU A 435 25.01 24.15 -14.40
CA LEU A 435 25.95 23.45 -15.28
C LEU A 435 25.24 22.52 -16.27
N ARG A 436 24.17 21.86 -15.83
CA ARG A 436 23.31 21.06 -16.71
C ARG A 436 22.67 21.93 -17.78
N GLU A 437 22.18 23.12 -17.41
CA GLU A 437 21.55 24.03 -18.36
C GLU A 437 22.57 24.64 -19.32
N VAL A 438 23.81 24.93 -18.88
CA VAL A 438 24.91 25.31 -19.79
C VAL A 438 25.12 24.23 -20.86
N ALA A 439 25.32 22.98 -20.45
CA ALA A 439 25.52 21.87 -21.38
C ALA A 439 24.32 21.67 -22.32
N ARG A 440 23.10 21.63 -21.75
CA ARG A 440 21.86 21.47 -22.49
C ARG A 440 21.66 22.58 -23.51
N ARG A 441 21.91 23.83 -23.14
CA ARG A 441 21.77 24.98 -24.04
C ARG A 441 22.80 24.96 -25.16
N SER A 442 24.06 24.61 -24.87
CA SER A 442 25.07 24.44 -25.92
C SER A 442 24.65 23.38 -26.95
N ILE A 443 24.08 22.26 -26.50
CA ILE A 443 23.53 21.22 -27.40
C ILE A 443 22.34 21.75 -28.21
N LEU A 444 21.47 22.56 -27.61
CA LEU A 444 20.32 23.15 -28.32
C LEU A 444 20.73 24.20 -29.35
N GLU A 445 21.75 25.02 -29.05
CA GLU A 445 22.21 26.11 -29.94
C GLU A 445 23.09 25.59 -31.09
N HIS A 446 23.84 24.50 -30.89
CA HIS A 446 24.85 24.04 -31.85
C HIS A 446 24.68 22.60 -32.33
N GLY A 447 23.83 21.81 -31.69
CA GLY A 447 23.73 20.36 -31.89
C GLY A 447 24.80 19.58 -31.11
N PRO A 448 24.57 18.28 -30.85
CA PRO A 448 25.49 17.45 -30.06
C PRO A 448 26.82 17.14 -30.80
N ASP A 449 26.83 17.15 -32.13
CA ASP A 449 27.97 16.76 -32.96
C ASP A 449 28.92 17.92 -33.31
N ASP A 450 28.53 19.16 -33.02
CA ASP A 450 29.26 20.39 -33.39
C ASP A 450 29.58 21.25 -32.14
N LEU A 451 29.90 20.57 -31.03
CA LEU A 451 30.33 21.21 -29.79
C LEU A 451 31.84 21.48 -29.80
N THR A 452 32.23 22.73 -29.56
CA THR A 452 33.63 23.15 -29.38
C THR A 452 33.78 23.92 -28.07
N THR A 453 35.02 24.00 -27.55
CA THR A 453 35.32 24.78 -26.33
C THR A 453 34.79 26.21 -26.41
N GLU A 454 35.00 26.89 -27.53
CA GLU A 454 34.58 28.28 -27.75
C GLU A 454 33.06 28.44 -27.63
N ARG A 455 32.29 27.57 -28.30
CA ARG A 455 30.82 27.61 -28.29
C ARG A 455 30.23 27.35 -26.91
N VAL A 456 30.80 26.40 -26.17
CA VAL A 456 30.35 26.12 -24.80
C VAL A 456 30.75 27.27 -23.86
N ALA A 457 31.95 27.85 -24.04
CA ALA A 457 32.40 29.01 -23.28
C ALA A 457 31.53 30.27 -23.56
N ASP A 458 31.08 30.47 -24.79
CA ASP A 458 30.16 31.55 -25.15
C ASP A 458 28.83 31.42 -24.39
N VAL A 459 28.26 30.21 -24.33
CA VAL A 459 27.06 29.96 -23.52
C VAL A 459 27.35 30.24 -22.04
N ALA A 460 28.44 29.69 -21.51
CA ALA A 460 28.84 29.82 -20.10
C ALA A 460 29.01 31.29 -19.68
N THR A 461 29.69 32.10 -20.49
CA THR A 461 29.97 33.52 -20.21
C THR A 461 28.78 34.43 -20.49
N SER A 462 27.86 34.04 -21.39
CA SER A 462 26.69 34.85 -21.72
C SER A 462 25.71 35.06 -20.55
N GLY A 463 25.75 34.20 -19.52
CA GLY A 463 24.82 34.21 -18.39
C GLY A 463 23.38 33.84 -18.74
N ARG A 464 23.07 33.57 -20.02
CA ARG A 464 21.70 33.28 -20.51
C ARG A 464 21.12 31.99 -19.93
N TRP A 465 21.95 31.10 -19.41
CA TRP A 465 21.58 29.87 -18.71
C TRP A 465 20.91 30.12 -17.36
N LYS A 466 21.03 31.33 -16.79
CA LYS A 466 20.20 31.74 -15.65
C LYS A 466 18.82 32.18 -16.14
N PRO A 467 17.74 31.79 -15.45
CA PRO A 467 16.40 32.29 -15.76
C PRO A 467 16.35 33.80 -15.52
N ALA A 468 16.32 34.56 -16.61
CA ALA A 468 16.16 36.00 -16.61
C ALA A 468 15.06 36.40 -17.61
N PRO A 469 14.22 37.40 -17.31
CA PRO A 469 13.25 37.91 -18.28
C PRO A 469 13.98 38.34 -19.56
N VAL A 470 13.50 37.86 -20.71
CA VAL A 470 14.03 38.32 -21.99
C VAL A 470 13.49 39.74 -22.21
N ALA A 471 14.36 40.73 -21.97
CA ALA A 471 14.05 42.10 -22.32
C ALA A 471 14.01 42.21 -23.84
N GLY A 472 12.85 42.60 -24.38
CA GLY A 472 12.64 42.78 -25.81
C GLY A 472 11.57 43.84 -26.05
N ASN A 473 11.73 44.62 -27.11
CA ASN A 473 10.65 45.44 -27.63
C ASN A 473 9.75 44.52 -28.46
N TYR A 474 8.51 44.35 -28.02
CA TYR A 474 7.47 43.65 -28.75
C TYR A 474 6.71 44.69 -29.58
N LEU A 475 6.47 44.40 -30.87
CA LEU A 475 5.62 45.21 -31.75
C LEU A 475 4.13 44.88 -31.54
#